data_AF-A0A094QXI2-F1
#
_entry.id   AF-A0A094QXI2-F1
#
_cell.length_a   1.000
_cell.length_b   1.000
_cell.length_c   1.000
_cell.angle_alpha   90.00
_cell.angle_beta   90.00
_cell.angle_gamma   90.00
#
_symmetry.space_group_name_H-M   'P 1'
#
loop_
_entity.id
_entity.type
_entity.pdbx_description
1 polymer ?
#
loop_
_entity_poly.entity_id
_entity_poly.type
_entity_poly.pdbx_seq_one_letter_code
_entity_poly.pdbx_strand_id
1 'polypeptide(L)'
;MQRKIGVVVPCANPAVEPEVHKLLPASYFPFISRLPYYSDLDMKQRLSNYVSDLPKSVAELKGLNLDGILVACTGSSYPLGISGDQEWMKSASEQLGKPVVSAAGSVHQVLQLLKAKELIIISPYPEWLTAELINFWRSAGFEINQVISLDKSGVIYDLSPADIATAIAQAAAAIDPETQNQVILIAGTGVPTLESIEVVIEEITVPIITSQIAGIWNLLNQITTAKSNSTSPSVALTKLDSQIKAANARG
;
A
#
# COMPACT_ATOMS: atom_id res chain seq x y z
N MET A 1 -21.80 16.22 -5.73
CA MET A 1 -21.49 16.00 -4.31
C MET A 1 -20.13 15.33 -4.22
N GLN A 2 -19.30 15.71 -3.24
CA GLN A 2 -18.00 15.09 -3.01
C GLN A 2 -18.19 13.66 -2.48
N ARG A 3 -17.53 12.69 -3.10
CA ARG A 3 -17.48 11.28 -2.70
C ARG A 3 -16.62 11.13 -1.45
N LYS A 4 -16.91 10.14 -0.61
CA LYS A 4 -16.27 10.01 0.70
C LYS A 4 -15.69 8.62 0.84
N ILE A 5 -14.43 8.53 1.25
CA ILE A 5 -13.81 7.25 1.57
C ILE A 5 -13.32 7.25 3.00
N GLY A 6 -13.23 6.07 3.61
CA GLY A 6 -12.58 5.87 4.89
C GLY A 6 -11.13 5.43 4.69
N VAL A 7 -10.26 5.81 5.62
CA VAL A 7 -8.91 5.26 5.72
C VAL A 7 -8.65 4.89 7.17
N VAL A 8 -8.31 3.63 7.41
CA VAL A 8 -7.90 3.14 8.73
C VAL A 8 -6.38 3.06 8.76
N VAL A 9 -5.74 3.75 9.71
CA VAL A 9 -4.28 3.83 9.80
C VAL A 9 -3.77 3.40 11.19
N PRO A 10 -2.54 2.88 11.32
CA PRO A 10 -1.92 2.67 12.63
C PRO A 10 -1.85 3.97 13.45
N CYS A 11 -1.98 3.87 14.78
CA CYS A 11 -2.09 5.01 15.70
C CYS A 11 -1.05 6.12 15.52
N ALA A 12 0.20 5.77 15.21
CA ALA A 12 1.33 6.68 15.10
C ALA A 12 1.78 6.93 13.65
N ASN A 13 0.99 6.50 12.66
CA ASN A 13 1.36 6.65 11.26
C ASN A 13 1.25 8.15 10.83
N PRO A 14 2.35 8.76 10.34
CA PRO A 14 2.34 10.15 9.89
C PRO A 14 2.20 10.29 8.37
N ALA A 15 2.41 9.21 7.61
CA ALA A 15 2.63 9.27 6.16
C ALA A 15 1.36 9.06 5.33
N VAL A 16 0.44 8.20 5.79
CA VAL A 16 -0.74 7.83 4.99
C VAL A 16 -1.66 9.02 4.75
N GLU A 17 -2.02 9.78 5.79
CA GLU A 17 -3.01 10.85 5.65
C GLU A 17 -2.55 11.92 4.63
N PRO A 18 -1.34 12.48 4.71
CA PRO A 18 -0.87 13.46 3.73
C PRO A 18 -0.80 12.90 2.29
N GLU A 19 -0.34 11.66 2.11
CA GLU A 19 -0.23 11.06 0.78
C GLU A 19 -1.58 10.76 0.16
N VAL A 20 -2.54 10.25 0.94
CA VAL A 20 -3.89 9.99 0.45
C VAL A 20 -4.53 11.27 -0.08
N HIS A 21 -4.34 12.41 0.60
CA HIS A 21 -4.83 13.69 0.11
C HIS A 21 -4.24 14.10 -1.25
N LYS A 22 -2.98 13.75 -1.53
CA LYS A 22 -2.32 14.00 -2.82
C LYS A 22 -2.69 12.98 -3.89
N LEU A 23 -2.98 11.73 -3.51
CA LEU A 23 -3.36 10.66 -4.43
C LEU A 23 -4.82 10.78 -4.89
N LEU A 24 -5.72 11.29 -4.06
CA LEU A 24 -7.14 11.29 -4.39
C LEU A 24 -7.51 12.35 -5.45
N PRO A 25 -8.38 12.01 -6.41
CA PRO A 25 -9.03 13.02 -7.24
C PRO A 25 -9.83 14.01 -6.38
N ALA A 26 -9.94 15.27 -6.82
CA ALA A 26 -10.65 16.32 -6.08
C ALA A 26 -12.13 16.01 -5.77
N SER A 27 -12.73 15.07 -6.50
CA SER A 27 -14.09 14.59 -6.27
C SER A 27 -14.23 13.68 -5.05
N TYR A 28 -13.14 13.25 -4.43
CA TYR A 28 -13.13 12.40 -3.23
C TYR A 28 -12.59 13.17 -2.01
N PHE A 29 -13.04 12.79 -0.82
CA PHE A 29 -12.51 13.26 0.46
C PHE A 29 -12.27 12.07 1.41
N PRO A 30 -11.08 11.96 2.03
CA PRO A 30 -10.79 10.90 2.98
C PRO A 30 -11.24 11.29 4.39
N PHE A 31 -11.83 10.33 5.11
CA PHE A 31 -12.10 10.40 6.55
C PHE A 31 -11.26 9.33 7.25
N ILE A 32 -10.58 9.72 8.32
CA ILE A 32 -9.57 8.86 8.95
C ILE A 32 -10.09 8.28 10.26
N SER A 33 -9.85 7.00 10.48
CA SER A 33 -9.88 6.37 11.81
C SER A 33 -8.51 5.78 12.10
N ARG A 34 -8.11 5.81 13.38
CA ARG A 34 -6.82 5.30 13.83
C ARG A 34 -7.04 4.03 14.63
N LEU A 35 -6.24 3.01 14.35
CA LEU A 35 -6.17 1.82 15.19
C LEU A 35 -5.65 2.20 16.59
N PRO A 36 -6.02 1.47 17.66
CA PRO A 36 -5.67 1.85 19.02
C PRO A 36 -4.17 1.90 19.28
N TYR A 37 -3.73 2.84 20.12
CA TYR A 37 -2.38 2.79 20.68
C TYR A 37 -2.39 1.92 21.94
N TYR A 38 -1.42 1.01 22.03
CA TYR A 38 -1.17 0.18 23.20
C TYR A 38 0.20 0.53 23.77
N SER A 39 0.23 1.08 24.99
CA SER A 39 1.46 1.49 25.66
C SER A 39 2.29 0.31 26.19
N ASP A 40 1.65 -0.84 26.39
CA ASP A 40 2.18 -2.05 27.01
C ASP A 40 2.54 -3.15 26.02
N LEU A 41 2.14 -3.01 24.75
CA LEU A 41 2.39 -4.00 23.70
C LEU A 41 3.54 -3.58 22.80
N ASP A 42 4.35 -4.54 22.37
CA ASP A 42 5.36 -4.32 21.33
C ASP A 42 4.74 -4.19 19.92
N MET A 43 5.56 -3.93 18.91
CA MET A 43 5.07 -3.78 17.53
C MET A 43 4.39 -5.05 17.00
N LYS A 44 4.93 -6.24 17.28
CA LYS A 44 4.40 -7.50 16.76
C LYS A 44 3.04 -7.81 17.38
N GLN A 45 2.91 -7.61 18.69
CA GLN A 45 1.66 -7.76 19.44
C GLN A 45 0.60 -6.77 18.94
N ARG A 46 0.96 -5.49 18.74
CA ARG A 46 0.04 -4.49 18.19
C ARG A 46 -0.47 -4.86 16.80
N LEU A 47 0.42 -5.26 15.89
CA LEU A 47 0.03 -5.67 14.54
C LEU A 47 -0.92 -6.87 14.55
N SER A 48 -0.72 -7.82 15.47
CA SER A 48 -1.62 -8.94 15.66
C SER A 48 -2.99 -8.50 16.18
N ASN A 49 -3.04 -7.59 17.15
CA ASN A 49 -4.29 -7.11 17.74
C ASN A 49 -5.14 -6.31 16.75
N TYR A 50 -4.50 -5.53 15.87
CA TYR A 50 -5.19 -4.72 14.86
C TYR A 50 -6.16 -5.50 13.97
N VAL A 51 -5.92 -6.79 13.75
CA VAL A 51 -6.86 -7.67 13.03
C VAL A 51 -8.22 -7.71 13.73
N SER A 52 -8.21 -7.88 15.06
CA SER A 52 -9.40 -7.90 15.90
C SER A 52 -9.97 -6.52 16.22
N ASP A 53 -9.17 -5.46 16.13
CA ASP A 53 -9.61 -4.08 16.37
C ASP A 53 -10.28 -3.43 15.17
N LEU A 54 -10.01 -3.90 13.95
CA LEU A 54 -10.54 -3.31 12.72
C LEU A 54 -12.06 -3.03 12.76
N PRO A 55 -12.94 -3.94 13.24
CA PRO A 55 -14.37 -3.65 13.34
C PRO A 55 -14.70 -2.38 14.15
N LYS A 56 -13.95 -2.10 15.22
CA LYS A 56 -14.13 -0.89 16.04
C LYS A 56 -13.71 0.36 15.27
N SER A 57 -12.54 0.34 14.65
CA SER A 57 -12.06 1.48 13.84
C SER A 57 -12.96 1.75 12.62
N VAL A 58 -13.49 0.71 11.97
CA VAL A 58 -14.51 0.87 10.90
C VAL A 58 -15.80 1.46 11.46
N ALA A 59 -16.20 1.09 12.68
CA ALA A 59 -17.40 1.64 13.32
C ALA A 59 -17.30 3.13 13.62
N GLU A 60 -16.12 3.67 13.91
CA GLU A 60 -15.89 5.12 14.11
C GLU A 60 -16.22 5.95 12.86
N LEU A 61 -16.19 5.33 11.68
CA LEU A 61 -16.49 5.97 10.39
C LEU A 61 -17.96 5.81 9.96
N LYS A 62 -18.79 5.11 10.75
CA LYS A 62 -20.23 4.93 10.46
C LYS A 62 -20.97 6.27 10.52
N GLY A 63 -21.97 6.43 9.65
CA GLY A 63 -22.77 7.64 9.53
C GLY A 63 -22.25 8.65 8.48
N LEU A 64 -21.02 8.50 7.99
CA LEU A 64 -20.45 9.39 6.97
C LEU A 64 -20.97 9.10 5.55
N ASN A 65 -21.71 8.00 5.33
CA ASN A 65 -22.11 7.46 4.02
C ASN A 65 -20.89 7.31 3.09
N LEU A 66 -19.94 6.47 3.52
CA LEU A 66 -18.72 6.18 2.77
C LEU A 66 -19.00 5.31 1.55
N ASP A 67 -18.22 5.52 0.50
CA ASP A 67 -18.19 4.69 -0.70
C ASP A 67 -17.38 3.40 -0.49
N GLY A 68 -16.37 3.43 0.39
CA GLY A 68 -15.54 2.28 0.79
C GLY A 68 -14.41 2.70 1.74
N ILE A 69 -13.59 1.73 2.19
CA ILE A 69 -12.50 1.94 3.15
C ILE A 69 -11.18 1.30 2.68
N LEU A 70 -10.07 2.02 2.87
CA LEU A 70 -8.71 1.47 2.80
C LEU A 70 -8.17 1.22 4.21
N VAL A 71 -7.76 -0.02 4.50
CA VAL A 71 -6.99 -0.37 5.71
C VAL A 71 -5.51 -0.26 5.39
N ALA A 72 -4.91 0.88 5.75
CA ALA A 72 -3.53 1.24 5.43
C ALA A 72 -2.51 0.69 6.45
N CYS A 73 -2.55 -0.63 6.63
CA CYS A 73 -1.57 -1.38 7.41
C CYS A 73 -1.27 -2.70 6.69
N THR A 74 -0.01 -2.93 6.33
CA THR A 74 0.42 -4.19 5.69
C THR A 74 0.93 -5.22 6.69
N GLY A 75 1.53 -4.77 7.81
CA GLY A 75 2.14 -5.66 8.80
C GLY A 75 1.15 -6.62 9.47
N SER A 76 -0.12 -6.22 9.60
CA SER A 76 -1.20 -7.09 10.10
C SER A 76 -1.62 -8.16 9.10
N SER A 77 -1.37 -7.95 7.80
CA SER A 77 -1.72 -8.89 6.74
C SER A 77 -0.68 -9.99 6.56
N TYR A 78 0.61 -9.73 6.82
CA TYR A 78 1.67 -10.70 6.53
C TYR A 78 1.46 -12.06 7.22
N PRO A 79 1.15 -12.13 8.54
CA PRO A 79 0.91 -13.42 9.20
C PRO A 79 -0.35 -14.14 8.73
N LEU A 80 -1.30 -13.42 8.13
CA LEU A 80 -2.55 -14.00 7.61
C LEU A 80 -2.38 -14.65 6.24
N GLY A 81 -1.32 -14.28 5.50
CA GLY A 81 -1.18 -14.63 4.09
C GLY A 81 -2.26 -13.96 3.22
N ILE A 82 -2.20 -14.20 1.90
CA ILE A 82 -3.12 -13.59 0.94
C ILE A 82 -4.57 -14.01 1.20
N SER A 83 -4.82 -15.31 1.42
CA SER A 83 -6.18 -15.81 1.65
C SER A 83 -6.76 -15.28 2.96
N GLY A 84 -5.98 -15.25 4.05
CA GLY A 84 -6.45 -14.72 5.33
C GLY A 84 -6.70 -13.21 5.27
N ASP A 85 -5.88 -12.45 4.55
CA ASP A 85 -6.12 -11.02 4.32
C ASP A 85 -7.42 -10.78 3.52
N GLN A 86 -7.69 -11.60 2.50
CA GLN A 86 -8.95 -11.53 1.73
C GLN A 86 -10.17 -11.85 2.60
N GLU A 87 -10.10 -12.89 3.44
CA GLU A 87 -11.18 -13.24 4.37
C GLU A 87 -11.41 -12.13 5.41
N TRP A 88 -10.33 -11.54 5.93
CA TRP A 88 -10.39 -10.42 6.87
C TRP A 88 -11.09 -9.20 6.24
N MET A 89 -10.72 -8.82 5.02
CA MET A 89 -11.34 -7.71 4.30
C MET A 89 -12.77 -8.00 3.86
N LYS A 90 -13.09 -9.25 3.50
CA LYS A 90 -14.46 -9.68 3.18
C LYS A 90 -15.37 -9.51 4.40
N SER A 91 -14.96 -9.97 5.57
CA SER A 91 -15.71 -9.79 6.82
C SER A 91 -15.95 -8.31 7.15
N ALA A 92 -14.91 -7.48 7.01
CA ALA A 92 -15.06 -6.03 7.21
C ALA A 92 -16.02 -5.38 6.19
N SER A 93 -15.97 -5.83 4.93
CA SER A 93 -16.87 -5.35 3.87
C SER A 93 -18.32 -5.72 4.12
N GLU A 94 -18.58 -6.95 4.56
CA GLU A 94 -19.94 -7.42 4.92
C GLU A 94 -20.53 -6.61 6.07
N GLN A 95 -19.72 -6.29 7.09
CA GLN A 95 -20.16 -5.47 8.24
C GLN A 95 -20.44 -4.01 7.87
N LEU A 96 -19.71 -3.46 6.89
CA LEU A 96 -19.88 -2.09 6.42
C LEU A 96 -20.97 -1.96 5.34
N GLY A 97 -21.22 -3.03 4.57
CA GLY A 97 -22.06 -3.00 3.36
C GLY A 97 -21.41 -2.24 2.20
N LYS A 98 -20.09 -2.04 2.24
CA LYS A 98 -19.28 -1.33 1.23
C LYS A 98 -17.93 -2.02 1.08
N PRO A 99 -17.21 -1.82 -0.04
CA PRO A 99 -15.86 -2.36 -0.21
C PRO A 99 -14.91 -1.89 0.89
N VAL A 100 -14.21 -2.85 1.50
CA VAL A 100 -13.06 -2.62 2.37
C VAL A 100 -11.88 -3.36 1.75
N VAL A 101 -10.77 -2.64 1.54
CA VAL A 101 -9.54 -3.21 0.97
C VAL A 101 -8.37 -3.00 1.92
N SER A 102 -7.47 -3.97 2.01
CA SER A 102 -6.22 -3.83 2.74
C SER A 102 -5.14 -3.24 1.84
N ALA A 103 -4.14 -2.60 2.43
CA ALA A 103 -2.96 -2.17 1.69
C ALA A 103 -2.22 -3.37 1.06
N ALA A 104 -2.02 -4.47 1.80
CA ALA A 104 -1.28 -5.63 1.31
C ALA A 104 -2.03 -6.35 0.17
N GLY A 105 -3.33 -6.58 0.34
CA GLY A 105 -4.18 -7.16 -0.70
C GLY A 105 -4.29 -6.26 -1.93
N SER A 106 -4.26 -4.94 -1.76
CA SER A 106 -4.24 -4.00 -2.89
C SER A 106 -2.92 -4.03 -3.65
N VAL A 107 -1.78 -4.10 -2.95
CA VAL A 107 -0.48 -4.32 -3.60
C VAL A 107 -0.49 -5.64 -4.37
N HIS A 108 -0.96 -6.73 -3.75
CA HIS A 108 -1.08 -8.03 -4.42
C HIS A 108 -1.92 -7.93 -5.70
N GLN A 109 -3.11 -7.31 -5.63
CA GLN A 109 -3.98 -7.14 -6.79
C GLN A 109 -3.32 -6.34 -7.92
N VAL A 110 -2.62 -5.26 -7.58
CA VAL A 110 -1.87 -4.46 -8.55
C VAL A 110 -0.75 -5.25 -9.20
N LEU A 111 0.03 -6.01 -8.40
CA LEU A 111 1.10 -6.86 -8.93
C LEU A 111 0.56 -7.92 -9.91
N GLN A 112 -0.57 -8.55 -9.59
CA GLN A 112 -1.24 -9.50 -10.49
C GLN A 112 -1.66 -8.85 -11.82
N LEU A 113 -2.24 -7.64 -11.76
CA LEU A 113 -2.66 -6.90 -12.95
C LEU A 113 -1.47 -6.41 -13.81
N LEU A 114 -0.33 -6.14 -13.18
CA LEU A 114 0.92 -5.86 -13.86
C LEU A 114 1.61 -7.12 -14.41
N LYS A 115 1.07 -8.32 -14.11
CA LYS A 115 1.68 -9.62 -14.42
C LYS A 115 3.09 -9.74 -13.83
N ALA A 116 3.32 -9.07 -12.69
CA ALA A 116 4.60 -9.03 -12.00
C ALA A 116 5.06 -10.44 -11.65
N LYS A 117 6.36 -10.71 -11.82
CA LYS A 117 6.97 -11.99 -11.44
C LYS A 117 8.02 -11.82 -10.37
N GLU A 118 8.76 -10.72 -10.45
CA GLU A 118 9.92 -10.46 -9.62
C GLU A 118 9.80 -9.09 -8.93
N LEU A 119 10.16 -9.05 -7.65
CA LEU A 119 10.11 -7.86 -6.82
C LEU A 119 11.52 -7.46 -6.37
N ILE A 120 11.80 -6.17 -6.53
CA ILE A 120 12.90 -5.46 -5.86
C ILE A 120 12.25 -4.69 -4.71
N ILE A 121 12.52 -5.10 -3.48
CA ILE A 121 11.81 -4.59 -2.30
C ILE A 121 12.68 -3.56 -1.57
N ILE A 122 12.11 -2.40 -1.28
CA ILE A 122 12.66 -1.46 -0.32
C ILE A 122 11.89 -1.64 1.00
N SER A 123 12.59 -2.08 2.05
CA SER A 123 11.99 -2.36 3.36
C SER A 123 12.52 -1.42 4.44
N PRO A 124 11.66 -0.62 5.09
CA PRO A 124 12.04 0.17 6.25
C PRO A 124 11.93 -0.61 7.57
N TYR A 125 11.57 -1.89 7.51
CA TYR A 125 11.21 -2.66 8.70
C TYR A 125 12.41 -3.24 9.44
N PRO A 126 12.26 -3.54 10.75
CA PRO A 126 13.20 -4.43 11.44
C PRO A 126 13.27 -5.80 10.76
N GLU A 127 14.36 -6.53 10.99
CA GLU A 127 14.67 -7.80 10.33
C GLU A 127 13.52 -8.81 10.40
N TRP A 128 12.92 -8.98 11.59
CA TRP A 128 11.82 -9.93 11.77
C TRP A 128 10.61 -9.61 10.89
N LEU A 129 10.26 -8.33 10.73
CA LEU A 129 9.10 -7.92 9.92
C LEU A 129 9.44 -7.90 8.43
N THR A 130 10.70 -7.64 8.09
CA THR A 130 11.22 -7.86 6.73
C THR A 130 11.14 -9.35 6.35
N ALA A 131 11.43 -10.27 7.27
CA ALA A 131 11.29 -11.70 7.00
C ALA A 131 9.83 -12.12 6.77
N GLU A 132 8.88 -11.61 7.56
CA GLU A 132 7.44 -11.83 7.35
C GLU A 132 6.97 -11.27 5.99
N LEU A 133 7.41 -10.06 5.62
CA LEU A 133 7.17 -9.45 4.31
C LEU A 133 7.68 -10.34 3.16
N ILE A 134 8.92 -10.84 3.24
CA ILE A 134 9.51 -11.70 2.22
C ILE A 134 8.72 -13.01 2.09
N ASN A 135 8.39 -13.64 3.22
CA ASN A 135 7.63 -14.90 3.24
C ASN A 135 6.25 -14.70 2.63
N PHE A 136 5.56 -13.60 2.96
CA PHE A 136 4.27 -13.26 2.41
C PHE A 136 4.31 -13.18 0.88
N TRP A 137 5.22 -12.39 0.30
CA TRP A 137 5.31 -12.22 -1.15
C TRP A 137 5.78 -13.48 -1.88
N ARG A 138 6.71 -14.25 -1.30
CA ARG A 138 7.10 -15.56 -1.85
C ARG A 138 5.94 -16.55 -1.85
N SER A 139 5.16 -16.59 -0.78
CA SER A 139 3.97 -17.45 -0.70
C SER A 139 2.88 -17.03 -1.70
N ALA A 140 2.86 -15.76 -2.10
CA ALA A 140 2.00 -15.24 -3.15
C ALA A 140 2.53 -15.51 -4.58
N GLY A 141 3.67 -16.20 -4.71
CA GLY A 141 4.23 -16.62 -6.00
C GLY A 141 5.20 -15.63 -6.65
N PHE A 142 5.67 -14.61 -5.93
CA PHE A 142 6.67 -13.68 -6.46
C PHE A 142 8.09 -14.09 -6.10
N GLU A 143 8.99 -13.93 -7.06
CA GLU A 143 10.43 -14.00 -6.84
C GLU A 143 10.91 -12.69 -6.20
N ILE A 144 11.82 -12.78 -5.22
CA ILE A 144 12.39 -11.61 -4.55
C ILE A 144 13.86 -11.53 -4.96
N ASN A 145 14.18 -10.64 -5.89
CA ASN A 145 15.52 -10.45 -6.41
C ASN A 145 16.42 -9.79 -5.36
N GLN A 146 16.00 -8.62 -4.87
CA GLN A 146 16.77 -7.87 -3.90
C GLN A 146 15.86 -7.25 -2.84
N VAL A 147 16.40 -7.16 -1.62
CA VAL A 147 15.81 -6.40 -0.51
C VAL A 147 16.78 -5.33 -0.08
N ILE A 148 16.37 -4.07 -0.19
CA ILE A 148 17.11 -2.88 0.25
C ILE A 148 16.54 -2.44 1.59
N SER A 149 17.31 -2.60 2.66
CA SER A 149 16.91 -2.19 4.01
C SER A 149 17.23 -0.72 4.25
N LEU A 150 16.24 0.08 4.63
CA LEU A 150 16.38 1.52 4.87
C LEU A 150 16.83 1.86 6.31
N ASP A 151 16.49 1.06 7.31
CA ASP A 151 16.82 1.37 8.71
C ASP A 151 17.15 0.11 9.54
N LYS A 152 18.18 0.22 10.38
CA LYS A 152 18.60 -0.77 11.38
C LYS A 152 18.31 -0.34 12.82
N SER A 153 17.81 0.89 13.03
CA SER A 153 17.66 1.54 14.35
C SER A 153 16.24 1.48 14.92
N GLY A 154 15.22 1.27 14.09
CA GLY A 154 13.86 0.90 14.53
C GLY A 154 12.85 2.05 14.58
N VAL A 155 13.23 3.27 14.18
CA VAL A 155 12.34 4.43 14.11
C VAL A 155 12.11 4.80 12.64
N ILE A 156 11.17 4.08 12.03
CA ILE A 156 10.79 4.19 10.61
C ILE A 156 10.37 5.62 10.21
N TYR A 157 9.94 6.44 11.18
CA TYR A 157 9.38 7.77 10.95
C TYR A 157 10.43 8.88 10.75
N ASP A 158 11.71 8.61 11.01
CA ASP A 158 12.80 9.60 10.88
C ASP A 158 13.47 9.57 9.49
N LEU A 159 13.00 8.71 8.57
CA LEU A 159 13.55 8.63 7.22
C LEU A 159 13.26 9.90 6.42
N SER A 160 14.33 10.50 5.88
CA SER A 160 14.23 11.71 5.06
C SER A 160 13.85 11.38 3.61
N PRO A 161 13.30 12.34 2.85
CA PRO A 161 13.08 12.17 1.41
C PRO A 161 14.33 11.76 0.63
N ALA A 162 15.52 12.15 1.10
CA ALA A 162 16.81 11.80 0.51
C ALA A 162 17.18 10.33 0.73
N ASP A 163 16.82 9.75 1.86
CA ASP A 163 17.02 8.32 2.13
C ASP A 163 16.17 7.48 1.18
N ILE A 164 14.93 7.91 0.95
CA ILE A 164 14.01 7.26 0.01
C ILE A 164 14.51 7.39 -1.43
N ALA A 165 14.95 8.57 -1.85
CA ALA A 165 15.53 8.75 -3.18
C ALA A 165 16.77 7.85 -3.38
N THR A 166 17.62 7.73 -2.37
CA THR A 166 18.80 6.85 -2.41
C THR A 166 18.40 5.38 -2.55
N ALA A 167 17.42 4.91 -1.78
CA ALA A 167 16.94 3.54 -1.90
C ALA A 167 16.25 3.27 -3.24
N ILE A 168 15.50 4.24 -3.79
CA ILE A 168 14.91 4.12 -5.13
C ILE A 168 16.02 4.01 -6.19
N ALA A 169 17.09 4.81 -6.09
CA ALA A 169 18.22 4.72 -7.01
C ALA A 169 18.94 3.36 -6.90
N GLN A 170 19.13 2.83 -5.69
CA GLN A 170 19.67 1.49 -5.48
C GLN A 170 18.76 0.41 -6.08
N ALA A 171 17.45 0.53 -5.91
CA ALA A 171 16.49 -0.40 -6.49
C ALA A 171 16.48 -0.32 -8.02
N ALA A 172 16.59 0.88 -8.59
CA ALA A 172 16.68 1.07 -10.03
C ALA A 172 17.96 0.45 -10.62
N ALA A 173 19.08 0.53 -9.90
CA ALA A 173 20.33 -0.10 -10.30
C ALA A 173 20.29 -1.65 -10.25
N ALA A 174 19.32 -2.22 -9.53
CA ALA A 174 19.11 -3.66 -9.43
C ALA A 174 18.20 -4.24 -10.53
N ILE A 175 17.57 -3.38 -11.33
CA ILE A 175 16.72 -3.81 -12.45
C ILE A 175 17.59 -4.49 -13.50
N ASP A 176 17.24 -5.72 -13.85
CA ASP A 176 17.81 -6.42 -15.01
C ASP A 176 17.01 -6.09 -16.28
N PRO A 177 17.55 -5.36 -17.27
CA PRO A 177 16.81 -5.00 -18.49
C PRO A 177 16.27 -6.20 -19.29
N GLU A 178 16.87 -7.38 -19.16
CA GLU A 178 16.44 -8.59 -19.87
C GLU A 178 15.27 -9.29 -19.17
N THR A 179 15.09 -9.04 -17.87
CA THR A 179 14.04 -9.66 -17.06
C THR A 179 12.72 -8.90 -17.18
N GLN A 180 11.70 -9.59 -17.71
CA GLN A 180 10.36 -9.02 -17.87
C GLN A 180 9.56 -9.03 -16.57
N ASN A 181 8.65 -8.06 -16.42
CA ASN A 181 7.71 -7.96 -15.31
C ASN A 181 8.35 -7.85 -13.91
N GLN A 182 9.50 -7.18 -13.83
CA GLN A 182 10.05 -6.69 -12.56
C GLN A 182 9.23 -5.51 -12.05
N VAL A 183 9.14 -5.39 -10.73
CA VAL A 183 8.48 -4.27 -10.05
C VAL A 183 9.31 -3.86 -8.83
N ILE A 184 9.47 -2.55 -8.62
CA ILE A 184 9.99 -2.02 -7.37
C ILE A 184 8.83 -1.87 -6.39
N LEU A 185 8.92 -2.50 -5.22
CA LEU A 185 7.94 -2.39 -4.15
C LEU A 185 8.57 -1.69 -2.94
N ILE A 186 8.06 -0.49 -2.59
CA ILE A 186 8.39 0.17 -1.32
C ILE A 186 7.39 -0.28 -0.27
N ALA A 187 7.87 -1.07 0.68
CA ALA A 187 7.04 -1.77 1.64
C ALA A 187 6.57 -0.86 2.78
N GLY A 188 5.34 -1.12 3.24
CA GLY A 188 4.76 -0.47 4.40
C GLY A 188 4.06 0.83 4.13
N THR A 189 3.51 1.38 5.20
CA THR A 189 2.69 2.59 5.16
C THR A 189 3.24 3.73 6.01
N GLY A 190 4.31 3.50 6.77
CA GLY A 190 4.81 4.44 7.78
C GLY A 190 5.73 5.53 7.24
N VAL A 191 6.26 5.36 6.02
CA VAL A 191 7.26 6.24 5.42
C VAL A 191 6.61 7.08 4.32
N PRO A 192 6.79 8.41 4.31
CA PRO A 192 6.43 9.24 3.17
C PRO A 192 7.36 8.94 1.99
N THR A 193 6.78 8.62 0.84
CA THR A 193 7.47 8.18 -0.37
C THR A 193 7.03 8.91 -1.62
N LEU A 194 5.80 9.43 -1.65
CA LEU A 194 5.17 9.94 -2.87
C LEU A 194 5.96 11.06 -3.53
N GLU A 195 6.43 12.04 -2.77
CA GLU A 195 7.21 13.16 -3.31
C GLU A 195 8.52 12.68 -3.96
N SER A 196 9.26 11.80 -3.28
CA SER A 196 10.51 11.24 -3.82
C SER A 196 10.26 10.39 -5.07
N ILE A 197 9.14 9.65 -5.11
CA ILE A 197 8.77 8.86 -6.29
C ILE A 197 8.43 9.77 -7.47
N GLU A 198 7.60 10.80 -7.29
CA GLU A 198 7.14 11.65 -8.40
C GLU A 198 8.29 12.42 -9.07
N VAL A 199 9.40 12.64 -8.37
CA VAL A 199 10.62 13.22 -8.96
C VAL A 199 11.29 12.30 -9.98
N VAL A 200 11.26 10.98 -9.76
CA VAL A 200 12.09 10.00 -10.51
C VAL A 200 11.27 9.01 -11.34
N ILE A 201 9.95 8.99 -11.20
CA ILE A 201 9.08 7.93 -11.76
C ILE A 201 9.12 7.86 -13.30
N GLU A 202 9.40 8.96 -13.99
CA GLU A 202 9.51 8.98 -15.46
C GLU A 202 10.85 8.42 -15.96
N GLU A 203 11.87 8.38 -15.11
CA GLU A 203 13.22 7.88 -15.44
C GLU A 203 13.33 6.36 -15.22
N ILE A 204 12.46 5.79 -14.39
CA ILE A 204 12.49 4.37 -14.02
C ILE A 204 11.63 3.54 -14.97
N THR A 205 12.22 2.50 -15.53
CA THR A 205 11.62 1.68 -16.60
C THR A 205 10.59 0.67 -16.11
N VAL A 206 10.63 0.31 -14.83
CA VAL A 206 9.69 -0.64 -14.20
C VAL A 206 8.69 0.08 -13.31
N PRO A 207 7.50 -0.50 -13.04
CA PRO A 207 6.56 0.08 -12.09
C PRO A 207 7.17 0.23 -10.69
N ILE A 208 6.89 1.36 -10.03
CA ILE A 208 7.19 1.61 -8.61
C ILE A 208 5.87 1.59 -7.86
N ILE A 209 5.73 0.66 -6.92
CA ILE A 209 4.50 0.43 -6.16
C ILE A 209 4.74 0.72 -4.68
N THR A 210 3.78 1.40 -4.07
CA THR A 210 3.71 1.55 -2.61
C THR A 210 2.35 1.11 -2.11
N SER A 211 2.26 0.87 -0.81
CA SER A 211 1.01 0.53 -0.13
C SER A 211 -0.10 1.56 -0.36
N GLN A 212 0.24 2.86 -0.35
CA GLN A 212 -0.70 3.96 -0.54
C GLN A 212 -1.16 4.07 -1.99
N ILE A 213 -0.23 4.02 -2.96
CA ILE A 213 -0.57 4.11 -4.38
C ILE A 213 -1.46 2.93 -4.77
N ALA A 214 -1.07 1.71 -4.43
CA ALA A 214 -1.86 0.51 -4.74
C ALA A 214 -3.21 0.50 -3.99
N GLY A 215 -3.20 0.86 -2.70
CA GLY A 215 -4.40 0.94 -1.88
C GLY A 215 -5.45 1.90 -2.44
N ILE A 216 -5.03 3.12 -2.82
CA ILE A 216 -5.93 4.11 -3.42
C ILE A 216 -6.38 3.68 -4.81
N TRP A 217 -5.47 3.17 -5.66
CA TRP A 217 -5.84 2.67 -6.98
C TRP A 217 -6.92 1.58 -6.90
N ASN A 218 -6.72 0.61 -5.99
CA ASN A 218 -7.63 -0.52 -5.82
C ASN A 218 -8.97 -0.08 -5.23
N LEU A 219 -8.96 0.72 -4.15
CA LEU A 219 -10.19 1.20 -3.54
C LEU A 219 -11.03 1.98 -4.54
N LEU A 220 -10.41 2.89 -5.30
CA LEU A 220 -11.09 3.64 -6.35
C LEU A 220 -11.68 2.68 -7.40
N ASN A 221 -10.94 1.68 -7.85
CA ASN A 221 -11.44 0.69 -8.82
C ASN A 221 -12.61 -0.18 -8.27
N GLN A 222 -12.70 -0.38 -6.96
CA GLN A 222 -13.80 -1.11 -6.32
C GLN A 222 -15.08 -0.27 -6.17
N ILE A 223 -14.95 1.05 -5.98
CA ILE A 223 -16.08 1.95 -5.67
C ILE A 223 -16.58 2.76 -6.88
N THR A 224 -15.90 2.70 -8.02
CA THR A 224 -16.34 3.31 -9.27
C THR A 224 -16.14 2.39 -10.46
N THR A 225 -17.12 2.39 -11.38
CA THR A 225 -17.03 1.75 -12.68
C THR A 225 -16.38 2.64 -13.76
N ALA A 226 -16.12 3.92 -13.45
CA ALA A 226 -15.52 4.91 -14.36
C ALA A 226 -14.14 5.40 -13.87
N LYS A 227 -13.33 5.91 -14.82
CA LYS A 227 -11.88 6.21 -14.81
C LYS A 227 -11.33 7.16 -13.70
N SER A 228 -11.72 7.03 -12.44
CA SER A 228 -11.31 7.96 -11.37
C SER A 228 -9.79 8.05 -11.18
N ASN A 229 -9.07 6.94 -11.37
CA ASN A 229 -7.61 6.92 -11.20
C ASN A 229 -6.91 7.88 -12.17
N SER A 230 -7.40 8.00 -13.41
CA SER A 230 -6.84 8.93 -14.41
C SER A 230 -7.15 10.41 -14.14
N THR A 231 -7.98 10.71 -13.14
CA THR A 231 -8.33 12.08 -12.73
C THR A 231 -7.63 12.53 -11.45
N SER A 232 -6.73 11.69 -10.92
CA SER A 232 -5.89 12.05 -9.78
C SER A 232 -4.87 13.12 -10.17
N PRO A 233 -4.53 14.04 -9.26
CA PRO A 233 -3.43 14.97 -9.50
C PRO A 233 -2.05 14.33 -9.34
N SER A 234 -1.96 13.10 -8.81
CA SER A 234 -0.70 12.39 -8.63
C SER A 234 -0.20 11.76 -9.93
N VAL A 235 1.03 12.08 -10.30
CA VAL A 235 1.73 11.46 -11.43
C VAL A 235 1.93 9.98 -11.16
N ALA A 236 2.26 9.62 -9.92
CA ALA A 236 2.49 8.23 -9.55
C ALA A 236 1.24 7.35 -9.73
N LEU A 237 0.06 7.81 -9.28
CA LEU A 237 -1.18 7.05 -9.43
C LEU A 237 -1.62 6.94 -10.90
N THR A 238 -1.51 8.03 -11.67
CA THR A 238 -1.89 8.05 -13.09
C THR A 238 -0.95 7.21 -13.97
N LYS A 239 0.35 7.21 -13.66
CA LYS A 239 1.35 6.33 -14.28
C LYS A 239 1.03 4.86 -14.02
N LEU A 240 0.75 4.49 -12.76
CA LEU A 240 0.37 3.13 -12.41
C LEU A 240 -0.86 2.65 -13.19
N ASP A 241 -1.92 3.47 -13.22
CA ASP A 241 -3.16 3.16 -13.93
C ASP A 241 -2.91 2.90 -15.43
N SER A 242 -2.01 3.68 -16.03
CA SER A 242 -1.61 3.52 -17.43
C SER A 242 -0.79 2.25 -17.65
N GLN A 243 0.15 1.93 -16.75
CA GLN A 243 0.96 0.71 -16.79
C GLN A 243 0.09 -0.56 -16.69
N ILE A 244 -0.89 -0.56 -15.78
CA ILE A 244 -1.85 -1.66 -15.64
C ILE A 244 -2.66 -1.85 -16.93
N LYS A 245 -3.18 -0.77 -17.52
CA LYS A 245 -3.91 -0.85 -18.80
C LYS A 245 -3.05 -1.42 -19.92
N ALA A 246 -1.79 -0.99 -20.02
CA ALA A 246 -0.84 -1.47 -21.02
C ALA A 246 -0.45 -2.94 -20.81
N ALA A 247 -0.33 -3.42 -19.56
CA ALA A 247 -0.07 -4.83 -19.25
C ALA A 247 -1.25 -5.74 -19.64
N ASN A 248 -2.48 -5.27 -19.42
CA ASN A 248 -3.70 -6.00 -19.73
C ASN A 248 -4.08 -5.98 -21.22
N ALA A 249 -3.71 -4.95 -21.98
CA ALA A 249 -3.94 -4.92 -23.43
C ALA A 249 -3.03 -5.88 -24.23
N ARG A 250 -1.92 -6.35 -23.62
CA ARG A 250 -0.90 -7.20 -24.26
C ARG A 250 -1.10 -8.71 -24.06
N GLY A 251 -2.11 -9.15 -23.30
CA GLY A 251 -2.42 -10.57 -23.13
C GLY A 251 -3.89 -10.85 -23.36
#